data_AF-A0A2H5XPY6-F1
#
_entry.id   AF-A0A2H5XPY6-F1
#
_cell.length_a   1.000
_cell.length_b   1.000
_cell.length_c   1.000
_cell.angle_alpha   90.00
_cell.angle_beta   90.00
_cell.angle_gamma   90.00
#
_symmetry.space_group_name_H-M   'P 1'
#
loop_
_entity.id
_entity.type
_entity.pdbx_description
1 polymer ?
#
loop_
_entity_poly.entity_id
_entity_poly.type
_entity_poly.pdbx_seq_one_letter_code
_entity_poly.pdbx_strand_id
1 'polypeptide(L)'
;MNKILIAGINEDGAEGLSRKVIDEILKADVIAGGKRHLKLLENAIQNKEKIIIGADLDSVLKDIEELFKAGKRVVVLNSGDPLFYGLAKRIIDRFGKDKCEIFPNLSSLQLAFAKIKESWEDAKLLSIHSKANKIEDFIWDILENEKIFFLTSGKDDPKIIAEFLTKNDIKVKKFYVLENIGGENERILDIAPEEAQKYDFSPLNVVIIIKEKKEREFFIGIKDEAFLRYRGEGIKSGLITRSEIRAIAISKMRLTENSLVWDIGGGSGSVSVECALLARKGKVFSIEKRQELIPIIKENARKFRAYNLEVVFGTAPQILKELPDPTAVFIGGGGEKIEEILQECLGRKSLRSIVATFVVPSHFIRAKNFLEQKNFKPEVIFLDILSLKSFAENLEKFESKTAVFILSLWIT
;
A
#
# COMPACT_ATOMS: atom_id res chain seq x y z
N MET A 1 29.06 -7.38 35.10
CA MET A 1 29.31 -6.22 34.22
C MET A 1 28.12 -5.29 34.31
N ASN A 2 28.34 -3.98 34.38
CA ASN A 2 27.26 -3.00 34.41
C ASN A 2 26.55 -2.97 33.04
N LYS A 3 25.22 -2.80 33.01
CA LYS A 3 24.42 -2.71 31.79
C LYS A 3 23.69 -1.37 31.74
N ILE A 4 23.45 -0.87 30.54
CA ILE A 4 22.53 0.24 30.31
C ILE A 4 21.12 -0.33 30.35
N LEU A 5 20.34 0.12 31.32
CA LEU A 5 18.95 -0.30 31.47
C LEU A 5 18.07 0.64 30.65
N ILE A 6 17.18 0.09 29.85
CA ILE A 6 16.27 0.86 29.00
C ILE A 6 14.85 0.54 29.45
N ALA A 7 14.22 1.48 30.15
CA ALA A 7 12.95 1.28 30.82
C ALA A 7 11.82 2.05 30.14
N GLY A 8 10.74 1.33 29.88
CA GLY A 8 9.47 1.87 29.43
C GLY A 8 8.72 2.61 30.53
N ILE A 9 8.17 3.77 30.22
CA ILE A 9 7.31 4.56 31.12
C ILE A 9 6.11 5.13 30.36
N ASN A 10 4.94 5.10 30.99
CA ASN A 10 3.68 5.63 30.45
C ASN A 10 3.23 6.87 31.22
N GLU A 11 2.10 7.45 30.83
CA GLU A 11 1.59 8.71 31.43
C GLU A 11 1.14 8.56 32.89
N ASP A 12 0.93 7.34 33.37
CA ASP A 12 0.70 6.98 34.78
C ASP A 12 2.00 7.00 35.63
N GLY A 13 3.14 7.31 35.02
CA GLY A 13 4.39 7.62 35.72
C GLY A 13 4.91 6.47 36.58
N ALA A 14 5.23 6.77 37.84
CA ALA A 14 5.79 5.78 38.76
C ALA A 14 4.81 4.65 39.11
N GLU A 15 3.50 4.90 39.07
CA GLU A 15 2.47 3.91 39.41
C GLU A 15 2.38 2.81 38.35
N GLY A 16 2.67 3.14 37.09
CA GLY A 16 2.72 2.19 35.97
C GLY A 16 3.99 1.35 35.89
N LEU A 17 4.95 1.51 36.82
CA LEU A 17 6.20 0.76 36.82
C LEU A 17 6.14 -0.46 37.74
N SER A 18 6.66 -1.59 37.26
CA SER A 18 6.84 -2.75 38.11
C SER A 18 7.86 -2.46 39.23
N ARG A 19 7.71 -3.17 40.36
CA ARG A 19 8.62 -3.02 41.51
C ARG A 19 10.09 -3.20 41.11
N LYS A 20 10.38 -4.19 40.27
CA LYS A 20 11.73 -4.45 39.75
C LYS A 20 12.31 -3.24 39.03
N VAL A 21 11.52 -2.57 38.20
CA VAL A 21 11.98 -1.38 37.43
C VAL A 21 12.21 -0.20 38.36
N ILE A 22 11.33 0.03 39.33
CA ILE A 22 11.50 1.08 40.35
C ILE A 22 12.80 0.85 41.13
N ASP A 23 13.07 -0.38 41.58
CA ASP A 23 14.28 -0.71 42.34
C ASP A 23 15.55 -0.45 41.51
N GLU A 24 15.53 -0.75 40.21
CA GLU A 24 16.66 -0.44 39.31
C GLU A 24 16.82 1.06 39.04
N ILE A 25 15.73 1.81 38.89
CA ILE A 25 15.76 3.29 38.80
C ILE A 25 16.36 3.87 40.08
N LEU A 26 15.95 3.40 41.26
CA LEU A 26 16.46 3.86 42.55
C LEU A 26 17.94 3.52 42.77
N LYS A 27 18.45 2.45 42.14
CA LYS A 27 19.89 2.14 42.11
C LYS A 27 20.66 2.97 41.09
N ALA A 28 20.04 3.50 40.04
CA ALA A 28 20.78 4.22 39.01
C ALA A 28 21.52 5.46 39.54
N ASP A 29 22.68 5.73 38.98
CA ASP A 29 23.44 6.94 39.26
C ASP A 29 23.01 8.07 38.30
N VAL A 30 22.64 7.69 37.07
CA VAL A 30 22.22 8.60 35.99
C VAL A 30 20.89 8.13 35.39
N ILE A 31 19.95 9.07 35.24
CA ILE A 31 18.68 8.86 34.52
C ILE A 31 18.66 9.73 33.27
N ALA A 32 18.65 9.11 32.11
CA ALA A 32 18.43 9.80 30.83
C ALA A 32 16.97 9.64 30.39
N GLY A 33 16.34 10.70 29.89
CA GLY A 33 14.95 10.61 29.40
C GLY A 33 14.46 11.90 28.76
N GLY A 34 13.31 11.84 28.09
CA GLY A 34 12.64 13.06 27.65
C GLY A 34 12.20 13.91 28.84
N LYS A 35 12.10 15.24 28.68
CA LYS A 35 11.69 16.17 29.75
C LYS A 35 10.40 15.71 30.45
N ARG A 36 9.42 15.23 29.67
CA ARG A 36 8.15 14.68 30.18
C ARG A 36 8.38 13.46 31.08
N HIS A 37 9.17 12.50 30.65
CA HIS A 37 9.44 11.26 31.41
C HIS A 37 10.15 11.53 32.73
N LEU A 38 11.13 12.43 32.73
CA LEU A 38 11.85 12.82 33.93
C LEU A 38 10.92 13.50 34.95
N LYS A 39 9.96 14.30 34.48
CA LYS A 39 8.96 14.95 35.33
C LYS A 39 8.02 13.93 36.00
N LEU A 40 7.59 12.90 35.27
CA LEU A 40 6.71 11.83 35.80
C LEU A 40 7.34 11.05 36.96
N LEU A 41 8.68 11.04 37.07
CA LEU A 41 9.40 10.37 38.15
C LEU A 41 10.08 11.35 39.10
N GLU A 42 9.79 12.65 39.05
CA GLU A 42 10.58 13.70 39.69
C GLU A 42 10.87 13.40 41.16
N ASN A 43 9.86 12.91 41.91
CA ASN A 43 9.98 12.52 43.32
C ASN A 43 10.93 11.33 43.55
N ALA A 44 10.98 10.35 42.64
CA ALA A 44 11.80 9.15 42.78
C ALA A 44 13.28 9.38 42.37
N ILE A 45 13.57 10.43 41.60
CA ILE A 45 14.89 10.64 40.98
C ILE A 45 15.55 11.98 41.40
N GLN A 46 15.11 12.62 42.48
CA GLN A 46 15.62 13.93 42.92
C GLN A 46 17.15 13.94 43.13
N ASN A 47 17.69 12.87 43.71
CA ASN A 47 19.12 12.76 44.07
C ASN A 47 20.01 12.17 42.96
N LYS A 48 19.51 12.09 41.73
CA LYS A 48 20.21 11.44 40.60
C LYS A 48 20.67 12.46 39.59
N GLU A 49 21.76 12.14 38.89
CA GLU A 49 22.18 12.90 37.71
C GLU A 49 21.15 12.70 36.59
N LYS A 50 20.73 13.77 35.91
CA LYS A 50 19.66 13.74 34.90
C LYS A 50 20.19 14.20 33.55
N ILE A 51 19.96 13.40 32.52
CA ILE A 51 20.26 13.76 31.13
C ILE A 51 18.96 13.92 30.37
N ILE A 52 18.74 15.10 29.79
CA ILE A 52 17.57 15.36 28.96
C ILE A 52 17.87 14.89 27.54
N ILE A 53 17.08 13.94 27.04
CA ILE A 53 17.13 13.52 25.65
C ILE A 53 16.46 14.59 24.80
N GLY A 54 17.28 15.39 24.11
CA GLY A 54 16.86 16.46 23.20
C GLY A 54 16.94 16.07 21.72
N ALA A 55 16.94 17.08 20.85
CA ALA A 55 17.01 16.87 19.39
C ALA A 55 18.36 16.32 18.91
N ASP A 56 19.46 16.71 19.56
CA ASP A 56 20.80 16.17 19.28
C ASP A 56 21.01 14.85 20.04
N LEU A 57 20.43 13.79 19.50
CA LEU A 57 20.49 12.46 20.09
C LEU A 57 21.93 11.90 20.11
N ASP A 58 22.75 12.23 19.12
CA ASP A 58 24.12 11.71 19.04
C ASP A 58 25.02 12.27 20.14
N SER A 59 24.87 13.55 20.46
CA SER A 59 25.56 14.17 21.60
C SER A 59 25.12 13.51 22.92
N VAL A 60 23.81 13.36 23.13
CA VAL A 60 23.26 12.70 24.34
C VAL A 60 23.76 11.26 24.49
N LEU A 61 23.86 10.52 23.38
CA LEU A 61 24.39 9.15 23.41
C LEU A 61 25.90 9.10 23.70
N LYS A 62 26.67 10.14 23.37
CA LYS A 62 28.09 10.26 23.79
C LYS A 62 28.21 10.49 25.28
N ASP A 63 27.41 11.39 25.85
CA ASP A 63 27.42 11.66 27.30
C ASP A 63 27.08 10.39 28.10
N ILE A 64 26.04 9.66 27.65
CA ILE A 64 25.67 8.35 28.22
C ILE A 64 26.85 7.36 28.12
N GLU A 65 27.58 7.37 27.00
CA GLU A 65 28.71 6.47 26.78
C GLU A 65 29.89 6.76 27.69
N GLU A 66 30.21 8.04 27.92
CA GLU A 66 31.28 8.45 28.84
C GLU A 66 30.96 8.06 30.28
N LEU A 67 29.74 8.33 30.75
CA LEU A 67 29.29 7.97 32.09
C LEU A 67 29.25 6.45 32.29
N PHE A 68 28.76 5.72 31.29
CA PHE A 68 28.74 4.26 31.33
C PHE A 68 30.16 3.66 31.35
N LYS A 69 31.11 4.21 30.57
CA LYS A 69 32.53 3.82 30.61
C LYS A 69 33.19 4.17 31.95
N ALA A 70 32.76 5.23 32.62
CA ALA A 70 33.17 5.58 33.98
C ALA A 70 32.55 4.67 35.06
N GLY A 71 31.78 3.65 34.67
CA GLY A 71 31.20 2.65 35.58
C GLY A 71 29.88 3.07 36.21
N LYS A 72 29.28 4.22 35.81
CA LYS A 72 27.98 4.68 36.30
C LYS A 72 26.85 3.75 35.85
N ARG A 73 25.89 3.50 36.73
CA ARG A 73 24.64 2.79 36.42
C ARG A 73 23.69 3.75 35.72
N VAL A 74 23.47 3.52 34.43
CA VAL A 74 22.64 4.38 33.58
C VAL A 74 21.30 3.70 33.33
N VAL A 75 20.21 4.43 33.60
CA VAL A 75 18.86 4.08 33.14
C VAL A 75 18.41 5.09 32.09
N VAL A 76 17.91 4.60 30.97
CA VAL A 76 17.31 5.40 29.91
C VAL A 76 15.80 5.16 29.91
N LEU A 77 15.02 6.21 30.14
CA LEU A 77 13.56 6.21 30.09
C LEU A 77 13.08 6.44 28.66
N ASN A 78 12.08 5.67 28.25
CA ASN A 78 11.41 5.80 26.96
C ASN A 78 9.90 5.57 27.10
N SER A 79 9.08 6.14 26.21
CA SER A 79 7.63 5.95 26.26
C SER A 79 7.25 4.50 25.94
N GLY A 80 6.34 3.91 26.72
CA GLY A 80 5.76 2.59 26.43
C GLY A 80 6.81 1.47 26.30
N ASP A 81 6.72 0.65 25.27
CA ASP A 81 7.73 -0.36 24.97
C ASP A 81 8.97 0.29 24.31
N PRO A 82 10.18 0.20 24.90
CA PRO A 82 11.38 0.76 24.32
C PRO A 82 11.73 0.26 22.91
N LEU A 83 11.27 -0.93 22.52
CA LEU A 83 11.47 -1.53 21.19
C LEU A 83 10.37 -1.17 20.19
N PHE A 84 9.26 -0.56 20.62
CA PHE A 84 8.17 -0.13 19.75
C PHE A 84 8.36 1.33 19.32
N TYR A 85 9.03 1.54 18.18
CA TYR A 85 9.39 2.88 17.65
C TYR A 85 10.20 3.75 18.62
N GLY A 86 10.84 3.12 19.60
CA GLY A 86 11.56 3.75 20.68
C GLY A 86 13.07 3.95 20.43
N LEU A 87 13.78 4.41 21.46
CA LEU A 87 15.22 4.64 21.44
C LEU A 87 16.06 3.37 21.63
N ALA A 88 15.46 2.26 22.06
CA ALA A 88 16.23 1.06 22.40
C ALA A 88 17.06 0.55 21.23
N LYS A 89 16.51 0.57 20.01
CA LYS A 89 17.26 0.18 18.80
C LYS A 89 18.56 0.96 18.66
N ARG A 90 18.52 2.30 18.76
CA ARG A 90 19.70 3.16 18.63
C ARG A 90 20.73 2.94 19.73
N ILE A 91 20.26 2.71 20.96
CA ILE A 91 21.15 2.40 22.10
C ILE A 91 21.81 1.04 21.87
N ILE A 92 21.06 0.02 21.49
CA ILE A 92 21.60 -1.32 21.22
C ILE A 92 22.61 -1.29 20.07
N ASP A 93 22.30 -0.58 18.98
CA ASP A 93 23.20 -0.44 17.83
C ASP A 93 24.54 0.21 18.22
N ARG A 94 24.52 1.16 19.17
CA ARG A 94 25.73 1.86 19.64
C ARG A 94 26.52 1.09 20.70
N PHE A 95 25.85 0.50 21.67
CA PHE A 95 26.48 -0.08 22.86
C PHE A 95 26.69 -1.60 22.78
N GLY A 96 25.93 -2.28 21.91
CA GLY A 96 25.91 -3.73 21.75
C GLY A 96 24.88 -4.40 22.66
N LYS A 97 24.29 -5.51 22.17
CA LYS A 97 23.20 -6.24 22.83
C LYS A 97 23.54 -6.69 24.25
N ASP A 98 24.76 -7.18 24.49
CA ASP A 98 25.18 -7.72 25.79
C ASP A 98 25.27 -6.66 26.90
N LYS A 99 25.39 -5.38 26.51
CA LYS A 99 25.49 -4.25 27.43
C LYS A 99 24.15 -3.58 27.70
N CYS A 100 23.07 -4.04 27.09
CA CYS A 100 21.74 -3.48 27.24
C CYS A 100 20.82 -4.48 27.96
N GLU A 101 19.92 -3.96 28.79
CA GLU A 101 18.81 -4.72 29.34
C GLU A 101 17.53 -3.89 29.22
N ILE A 102 16.47 -4.51 28.74
CA ILE A 102 15.24 -3.83 28.36
C ILE A 102 14.15 -4.20 29.35
N PHE A 103 13.50 -3.18 29.90
CA PHE A 103 12.30 -3.31 30.72
C PHE A 103 11.13 -2.72 29.95
N PRO A 104 10.34 -3.54 29.24
CA PRO A 104 9.20 -3.03 28.47
C PRO A 104 8.09 -2.54 29.41
N ASN A 105 7.29 -1.60 28.89
CA ASN A 105 6.01 -1.22 29.43
C ASN A 105 4.96 -1.33 28.31
N LEU A 106 3.66 -1.22 28.62
CA LEU A 106 2.59 -1.30 27.63
C LEU A 106 2.80 -0.24 26.55
N SER A 107 2.84 -0.68 25.28
CA SER A 107 2.94 0.23 24.13
C SER A 107 1.64 1.01 23.93
N SER A 108 1.73 2.15 23.22
CA SER A 108 0.54 2.93 22.84
C SER A 108 -0.43 2.13 21.98
N LEU A 109 0.06 1.17 21.18
CA LEU A 109 -0.77 0.20 20.45
C LEU A 109 -1.64 -0.62 21.42
N GLN A 110 -1.00 -1.29 22.39
CA GLN A 110 -1.70 -2.15 23.34
C GLN A 110 -2.70 -1.37 24.17
N LEU A 111 -2.29 -0.19 24.68
CA LEU A 111 -3.16 0.68 25.45
C LEU A 111 -4.35 1.15 24.61
N ALA A 112 -4.12 1.60 23.38
CA ALA A 112 -5.18 2.14 22.53
C ALA A 112 -6.24 1.09 22.18
N PHE A 113 -5.81 -0.11 21.77
CA PHE A 113 -6.72 -1.20 21.46
C PHE A 113 -7.48 -1.71 22.69
N ALA A 114 -6.85 -1.74 23.86
CA ALA A 114 -7.53 -2.04 25.12
C ALA A 114 -8.63 -1.02 25.44
N LYS A 115 -8.39 0.28 25.19
CA LYS A 115 -9.37 1.35 25.44
C LYS A 115 -10.59 1.28 24.53
N ILE A 116 -10.40 0.94 23.25
CA ILE A 116 -11.52 0.76 22.30
C ILE A 116 -12.12 -0.66 22.34
N LYS A 117 -11.57 -1.57 23.16
CA LYS A 117 -12.01 -2.97 23.33
C LYS A 117 -11.98 -3.78 22.04
N GLU A 118 -10.98 -3.54 21.20
CA GLU A 118 -10.79 -4.25 19.94
C GLU A 118 -9.51 -5.10 19.99
N SER A 119 -9.53 -6.27 19.35
CA SER A 119 -8.29 -7.02 19.11
C SER A 119 -7.40 -6.28 18.11
N TRP A 120 -6.09 -6.33 18.31
CA TRP A 120 -5.10 -5.75 17.39
C TRP A 120 -4.42 -6.81 16.49
N GLU A 121 -4.81 -8.08 16.59
CA GLU A 121 -4.20 -9.21 15.87
C GLU A 121 -4.14 -9.03 14.35
N ASP A 122 -5.19 -8.46 13.78
CA ASP A 122 -5.37 -8.19 12.35
C ASP A 122 -5.07 -6.72 11.97
N ALA A 123 -4.58 -5.91 12.92
CA ALA A 123 -4.31 -4.51 12.67
C ALA A 123 -3.03 -4.31 11.87
N LYS A 124 -3.09 -3.55 10.78
CA LYS A 124 -1.90 -3.04 10.10
C LYS A 124 -1.30 -1.90 10.92
N LEU A 125 -0.02 -2.02 11.27
CA LEU A 125 0.71 -0.99 12.01
C LEU A 125 1.45 -0.08 11.04
N LEU A 126 1.10 1.20 11.05
CA LEU A 126 1.73 2.22 10.23
C LEU A 126 2.30 3.32 11.12
N SER A 127 3.39 3.93 10.66
CA SER A 127 4.03 5.03 11.34
C SER A 127 4.21 6.19 10.38
N ILE A 128 3.42 7.22 10.60
CA ILE A 128 3.64 8.56 10.05
C ILE A 128 4.55 9.37 10.99
N HIS A 129 5.15 8.69 11.99
CA HIS A 129 6.09 9.30 12.90
C HIS A 129 7.39 9.65 12.15
N SER A 130 7.64 10.94 11.98
CA SER A 130 8.78 11.60 11.31
C SER A 130 8.56 12.03 9.85
N LYS A 131 9.29 13.09 9.45
CA LYS A 131 9.30 13.68 8.09
C LYS A 131 9.68 12.69 6.96
N ALA A 132 10.03 11.45 7.29
CA ALA A 132 10.49 10.44 6.34
C ALA A 132 9.35 9.76 5.56
N ASN A 133 8.17 9.61 6.18
CA ASN A 133 7.04 8.92 5.55
C ASN A 133 5.84 9.85 5.43
N LYS A 134 5.23 9.89 4.25
CA LYS A 134 3.96 10.61 4.04
C LYS A 134 2.81 9.62 4.04
N ILE A 135 1.60 10.10 4.35
CA ILE A 135 0.43 9.22 4.35
C ILE A 135 0.14 8.61 2.97
N GLU A 136 0.48 9.33 1.90
CA GLU A 136 0.36 8.87 0.53
C GLU A 136 1.15 7.59 0.26
N ASP A 137 2.27 7.38 0.95
CA ASP A 137 3.11 6.19 0.81
C ASP A 137 2.38 4.92 1.28
N PHE A 138 1.35 5.08 2.13
CA PHE A 138 0.58 3.99 2.72
C PHE A 138 -0.78 3.75 2.08
N ILE A 139 -1.08 4.36 0.92
CA ILE A 139 -2.40 4.22 0.27
C ILE A 139 -2.83 2.76 0.13
N TRP A 140 -1.91 1.86 -0.22
CA TRP A 140 -2.19 0.44 -0.39
C TRP A 140 -2.54 -0.26 0.91
N ASP A 141 -1.72 -0.06 1.94
CA ASP A 141 -1.99 -0.57 3.26
C ASP A 141 -3.34 -0.06 3.79
N ILE A 142 -3.65 1.21 3.53
CA ILE A 142 -4.91 1.84 3.92
C ILE A 142 -6.10 1.23 3.20
N LEU A 143 -5.95 0.82 1.94
CA LEU A 143 -7.03 0.24 1.15
C LEU A 143 -7.25 -1.25 1.43
N GLU A 144 -6.19 -2.00 1.70
CA GLU A 144 -6.23 -3.46 1.85
C GLU A 144 -6.60 -3.91 3.26
N ASN A 145 -6.19 -3.17 4.29
CA ASN A 145 -6.35 -3.63 5.68
C ASN A 145 -7.58 -3.01 6.31
N GLU A 146 -8.47 -3.80 6.88
CA GLU A 146 -9.73 -3.32 7.50
C GLU A 146 -9.47 -2.47 8.74
N LYS A 147 -8.44 -2.84 9.51
CA LYS A 147 -8.08 -2.22 10.78
C LYS A 147 -6.64 -1.75 10.71
N ILE A 148 -6.42 -0.47 11.00
CA ILE A 148 -5.10 0.15 10.87
C ILE A 148 -4.86 1.02 12.08
N PHE A 149 -3.65 0.88 12.65
CA PHE A 149 -3.12 1.73 13.70
C PHE A 149 -2.06 2.64 13.13
N PHE A 150 -2.18 3.93 13.40
CA PHE A 150 -1.19 4.94 13.06
C PHE A 150 -0.51 5.44 14.33
N LEU A 151 0.81 5.27 14.37
CA LEU A 151 1.67 6.03 15.27
C LEU A 151 1.90 7.42 14.68
N THR A 152 1.58 8.46 15.45
CA THR A 152 1.71 9.86 15.03
C THR A 152 2.92 10.54 15.69
N SER A 153 3.28 11.71 15.17
CA SER A 153 4.40 12.57 15.58
C SER A 153 3.98 13.91 16.18
N GLY A 154 2.69 14.25 16.12
CA GLY A 154 2.20 15.50 16.68
C GLY A 154 0.69 15.69 16.50
N LYS A 155 0.24 16.89 16.87
CA LYS A 155 -1.20 17.24 16.91
C LYS A 155 -1.87 17.36 15.55
N ASP A 156 -1.11 17.56 14.47
CA ASP A 156 -1.68 17.78 13.14
C ASP A 156 -1.89 16.47 12.37
N ASP A 157 -1.22 15.40 12.78
CA ASP A 157 -1.25 14.09 12.11
C ASP A 157 -2.66 13.47 12.02
N PRO A 158 -3.52 13.51 13.06
CA PRO A 158 -4.90 13.05 12.91
C PRO A 158 -5.68 13.81 11.83
N LYS A 159 -5.43 15.11 11.65
CA LYS A 159 -6.06 15.92 10.60
C LYS A 159 -5.59 15.50 9.22
N ILE A 160 -4.28 15.28 9.06
CA ILE A 160 -3.67 14.82 7.81
C ILE A 160 -4.27 13.46 7.41
N ILE A 161 -4.41 12.54 8.36
CA ILE A 161 -5.08 11.25 8.10
C ILE A 161 -6.52 11.45 7.66
N ALA A 162 -7.27 12.29 8.38
CA ALA A 162 -8.67 12.54 8.09
C ALA A 162 -8.91 13.21 6.73
N GLU A 163 -8.08 14.19 6.37
CA GLU A 163 -8.09 14.85 5.06
C GLU A 163 -7.79 13.84 3.93
N PHE A 164 -6.77 13.01 4.11
CA PHE A 164 -6.41 11.98 3.14
C PHE A 164 -7.57 11.00 2.88
N LEU A 165 -8.23 10.52 3.94
CA LEU A 165 -9.39 9.62 3.80
C LEU A 165 -10.52 10.29 3.02
N THR A 166 -10.83 11.55 3.36
CA THR A 166 -11.90 12.33 2.73
C THR A 166 -11.61 12.60 1.25
N LYS A 167 -10.39 13.05 0.93
CA LYS A 167 -9.95 13.36 -0.43
C LYS A 167 -9.97 12.14 -1.36
N ASN A 168 -9.73 10.95 -0.81
CA ASN A 168 -9.68 9.71 -1.57
C ASN A 168 -11.00 8.90 -1.53
N ASP A 169 -12.08 9.45 -0.95
CA ASP A 169 -13.38 8.77 -0.77
C ASP A 169 -13.23 7.40 -0.06
N ILE A 170 -12.34 7.33 0.94
CA ILE A 170 -12.10 6.14 1.74
C ILE A 170 -13.02 6.19 2.96
N LYS A 171 -14.08 5.38 2.89
CA LYS A 171 -15.05 5.27 3.99
C LYS A 171 -14.50 4.43 5.14
N VAL A 172 -14.62 4.98 6.35
CA VAL A 172 -14.28 4.31 7.60
C VAL A 172 -15.55 4.16 8.45
N LYS A 173 -15.68 3.03 9.14
CA LYS A 173 -16.74 2.78 10.12
C LYS A 173 -16.45 3.48 11.45
N LYS A 174 -15.17 3.50 11.84
CA LYS A 174 -14.66 4.15 13.04
C LYS A 174 -13.39 4.90 12.72
N PHE A 175 -13.26 6.09 13.31
CA PHE A 175 -12.05 6.90 13.26
C PHE A 175 -11.77 7.35 14.69
N TYR A 176 -10.90 6.60 15.35
CA TYR A 176 -10.53 6.86 16.73
C TYR A 176 -9.29 7.73 16.80
N VAL A 177 -9.33 8.76 17.65
CA VAL A 177 -8.14 9.49 18.09
C VAL A 177 -8.04 9.32 19.59
N LEU A 178 -6.95 8.71 20.04
CA LEU A 178 -6.70 8.45 21.46
C LEU A 178 -5.52 9.31 21.92
N GLU A 179 -5.74 10.09 22.95
CA GLU A 179 -4.80 11.11 23.42
C GLU A 179 -4.40 10.88 24.86
N ASN A 180 -3.14 11.16 25.17
CA ASN A 180 -2.57 11.07 26.52
C ASN A 180 -2.96 9.78 27.26
N ILE A 181 -2.97 8.64 26.55
CA ILE A 181 -3.52 7.37 27.04
C ILE A 181 -2.81 6.94 28.32
N GLY A 182 -3.58 6.63 29.37
CA GLY A 182 -3.09 6.26 30.69
C GLY A 182 -2.78 7.44 31.62
N GLY A 183 -2.89 8.68 31.15
CA GLY A 183 -2.65 9.88 31.96
C GLY A 183 -3.91 10.54 32.49
N GLU A 184 -3.74 11.58 33.31
CA GLU A 184 -4.85 12.38 33.88
C GLU A 184 -5.72 13.07 32.82
N ASN A 185 -5.11 13.44 31.69
CA ASN A 185 -5.77 14.13 30.57
C ASN A 185 -6.10 13.17 29.42
N GLU A 186 -6.34 11.89 29.72
CA GLU A 186 -6.73 10.89 28.73
C GLU A 186 -8.03 11.32 28.02
N ARG A 187 -8.03 11.26 26.68
CA ARG A 187 -9.22 11.51 25.87
C ARG A 187 -9.31 10.50 24.74
N ILE A 188 -10.49 9.93 24.56
CA ILE A 188 -10.79 8.96 23.50
C ILE A 188 -11.92 9.53 22.66
N LEU A 189 -11.62 9.80 21.40
CA LEU A 189 -12.56 10.38 20.44
C LEU A 189 -12.89 9.33 19.38
N ASP A 190 -14.16 9.23 19.03
CA ASP A 190 -14.67 8.52 17.84
C ASP A 190 -15.44 9.55 17.04
N ILE A 191 -14.78 10.16 16.07
CA ILE A 191 -15.27 11.35 15.36
C ILE A 191 -15.15 11.16 13.86
N ALA A 192 -16.07 11.73 13.09
CA ALA A 192 -16.03 11.61 11.63
C ALA A 192 -14.74 12.26 11.07
N PRO A 193 -14.13 11.72 10.00
CA PRO A 193 -12.96 12.33 9.37
C PRO A 193 -13.16 13.80 8.97
N GLU A 194 -14.36 14.19 8.54
CA GLU A 194 -14.70 15.56 8.17
C GLU A 194 -14.65 16.52 9.37
N GLU A 195 -15.02 16.03 10.56
CA GLU A 195 -14.97 16.78 11.82
C GLU A 195 -13.55 16.83 12.38
N ALA A 196 -12.82 15.71 12.30
CA ALA A 196 -11.45 15.59 12.78
C ALA A 196 -10.50 16.63 12.15
N GLN A 197 -10.72 17.00 10.88
CA GLN A 197 -9.93 18.04 10.19
C GLN A 197 -9.92 19.40 10.90
N LYS A 198 -10.98 19.71 11.68
CA LYS A 198 -11.16 21.01 12.35
C LYS A 198 -10.85 20.97 13.84
N TYR A 199 -10.52 19.78 14.36
CA TYR A 199 -10.40 19.54 15.79
C TYR A 199 -9.00 19.89 16.31
N ASP A 200 -8.85 20.36 17.55
CA ASP A 200 -7.52 20.57 18.16
C ASP A 200 -7.13 19.39 19.04
N PHE A 201 -6.07 18.69 18.63
CA PHE A 201 -5.62 17.45 19.26
C PHE A 201 -4.42 17.68 20.18
N SER A 202 -4.28 16.81 21.17
CA SER A 202 -3.06 16.72 21.99
C SER A 202 -1.86 16.34 21.11
N PRO A 203 -0.66 16.88 21.36
CA PRO A 203 0.56 16.41 20.70
C PRO A 203 0.88 14.93 20.96
N LEU A 204 0.36 14.35 22.05
CA LEU A 204 0.47 12.91 22.32
C LEU A 204 -0.84 12.24 21.93
N ASN A 205 -0.87 11.66 20.73
CA ASN A 205 -2.03 10.95 20.22
C ASN A 205 -1.62 9.71 19.41
N VAL A 206 -2.60 8.86 19.13
CA VAL A 206 -2.54 7.79 18.11
C VAL A 206 -3.88 7.74 17.40
N VAL A 207 -3.89 7.23 16.17
CA VAL A 207 -5.12 7.10 15.38
C VAL A 207 -5.37 5.64 15.05
N ILE A 208 -6.61 5.19 15.24
CA ILE A 208 -7.07 3.88 14.78
C ILE A 208 -8.20 4.10 13.81
N ILE A 209 -8.10 3.53 12.61
CA ILE A 209 -9.21 3.46 11.67
C ILE A 209 -9.70 2.02 11.56
N ILE A 210 -11.01 1.88 11.57
CA ILE A 210 -11.69 0.61 11.28
C ILE A 210 -12.61 0.88 10.11
N LYS A 211 -12.36 0.24 8.98
CA LYS A 211 -13.23 0.30 7.80
C LYS A 211 -14.34 -0.71 7.91
N GLU A 212 -15.38 -0.51 7.11
CA GLU A 212 -16.31 -1.61 6.83
C GLU A 212 -15.55 -2.74 6.15
N LYS A 213 -15.75 -3.97 6.65
CA LYS A 213 -15.34 -5.18 5.97
C LYS A 213 -16.05 -5.23 4.62
N LYS A 214 -15.33 -4.83 3.57
CA LYS A 214 -15.73 -5.04 2.19
C LYS A 214 -14.84 -6.12 1.63
N GLU A 215 -15.40 -7.31 1.49
CA GLU A 215 -14.82 -8.27 0.57
C GLU A 215 -14.70 -7.57 -0.79
N ARG A 216 -13.47 -7.44 -1.28
CA ARG A 216 -13.24 -6.99 -2.65
C ARG A 216 -13.72 -8.13 -3.55
N GLU A 217 -15.01 -8.14 -3.84
CA GLU A 217 -15.59 -8.98 -4.88
C GLU A 217 -14.98 -8.53 -6.22
N PHE A 218 -13.95 -9.25 -6.63
CA PHE A 218 -13.42 -9.15 -7.98
C PHE A 218 -13.60 -10.50 -8.66
N PHE A 219 -14.16 -10.45 -9.85
CA PHE A 219 -14.28 -11.58 -10.75
C PHE A 219 -13.73 -11.17 -12.10
N ILE A 220 -13.04 -12.12 -12.73
CA ILE A 220 -12.58 -11.98 -14.11
C ILE A 220 -13.81 -11.93 -15.04
N GLY A 221 -13.79 -11.03 -16.02
CA GLY A 221 -14.89 -10.81 -16.94
C GLY A 221 -15.96 -9.85 -16.42
N ILE A 222 -15.54 -8.72 -15.83
CA ILE A 222 -16.47 -7.64 -15.40
C ILE A 222 -17.41 -7.27 -16.56
N LYS A 223 -18.71 -7.08 -16.35
CA LYS A 223 -19.62 -6.74 -17.46
C LYS A 223 -19.17 -5.48 -18.20
N ASP A 224 -19.19 -5.50 -19.53
CA ASP A 224 -18.70 -4.39 -20.35
C ASP A 224 -19.38 -3.05 -20.00
N GLU A 225 -20.65 -3.08 -19.59
CA GLU A 225 -21.48 -1.90 -19.25
C GLU A 225 -20.98 -1.18 -18.00
N ALA A 226 -20.19 -1.87 -17.16
CA ALA A 226 -19.60 -1.28 -15.99
C ALA A 226 -18.43 -0.33 -16.33
N PHE A 227 -17.87 -0.40 -17.55
CA PHE A 227 -16.79 0.48 -17.99
C PHE A 227 -17.33 1.69 -18.74
N LEU A 228 -16.76 2.86 -18.46
CA LEU A 228 -16.85 4.00 -19.36
C LEU A 228 -16.18 3.65 -20.68
N ARG A 229 -16.80 4.05 -21.79
CA ARG A 229 -16.32 3.78 -23.14
C ARG A 229 -16.35 5.05 -23.97
N TYR A 230 -15.40 5.17 -24.88
CA TYR A 230 -15.41 6.24 -25.87
C TYR A 230 -16.57 6.05 -26.85
N ARG A 231 -17.35 7.11 -27.08
CA ARG A 231 -18.48 7.15 -28.02
C ARG A 231 -18.30 8.29 -29.03
N GLY A 232 -17.18 8.28 -29.75
CA GLY A 232 -16.95 9.21 -30.86
C GLY A 232 -17.69 8.80 -32.14
N GLU A 233 -17.67 9.70 -33.11
CA GLU A 233 -18.32 9.53 -34.40
C GLU A 233 -17.83 8.26 -35.12
N GLY A 234 -18.76 7.46 -35.65
CA GLY A 234 -18.47 6.18 -36.33
C GLY A 234 -18.21 4.97 -35.42
N ILE A 235 -18.11 5.13 -34.08
CA ILE A 235 -17.85 4.02 -33.15
C ILE A 235 -19.15 3.60 -32.43
N LYS A 236 -19.89 2.65 -33.03
CA LYS A 236 -21.20 2.22 -32.53
C LYS A 236 -21.17 1.41 -31.22
N SER A 237 -20.11 0.64 -30.95
CA SER A 237 -20.02 -0.28 -29.79
C SER A 237 -19.09 0.17 -28.66
N GLY A 238 -18.35 1.26 -28.87
CA GLY A 238 -17.21 1.67 -28.03
C GLY A 238 -15.99 0.76 -28.19
N LEU A 239 -14.80 1.28 -27.93
CA LEU A 239 -13.57 0.48 -27.90
C LEU A 239 -13.46 -0.27 -26.57
N ILE A 240 -13.73 -1.58 -26.59
CA ILE A 240 -13.61 -2.46 -25.44
C ILE A 240 -13.35 -3.89 -25.89
N THR A 241 -12.42 -4.58 -25.22
CA THR A 241 -12.31 -6.04 -25.34
C THR A 241 -13.49 -6.64 -24.57
N ARG A 242 -14.34 -7.46 -25.19
CA ARG A 242 -15.55 -8.03 -24.55
C ARG A 242 -15.23 -8.85 -23.31
N SER A 243 -16.09 -8.85 -22.31
CA SER A 243 -15.92 -9.55 -21.03
C SER A 243 -15.43 -11.00 -21.16
N GLU A 244 -16.00 -11.76 -22.09
CA GLU A 244 -15.69 -13.17 -22.32
C GLU A 244 -14.29 -13.33 -22.96
N ILE A 245 -13.91 -12.42 -23.88
CA ILE A 245 -12.55 -12.38 -24.44
C ILE A 245 -11.55 -11.97 -23.37
N ARG A 246 -11.86 -10.93 -22.58
CA ARG A 246 -10.98 -10.47 -21.50
C ARG A 246 -10.75 -11.59 -20.50
N ALA A 247 -11.79 -12.35 -20.16
CA ALA A 247 -11.66 -13.45 -19.23
C ALA A 247 -10.66 -14.51 -19.69
N ILE A 248 -10.76 -14.90 -20.97
CA ILE A 248 -9.83 -15.87 -21.55
C ILE A 248 -8.43 -15.25 -21.68
N ALA A 249 -8.31 -14.02 -22.16
CA ALA A 249 -7.01 -13.35 -22.31
C ALA A 249 -6.27 -13.24 -20.97
N ILE A 250 -6.94 -12.75 -19.92
CA ILE A 250 -6.36 -12.62 -18.58
C ILE A 250 -6.00 -13.98 -17.98
N SER A 251 -6.83 -15.01 -18.20
CA SER A 251 -6.50 -16.39 -17.82
C SER A 251 -5.20 -16.86 -18.49
N LYS A 252 -5.05 -16.60 -19.80
CA LYS A 252 -3.85 -16.96 -20.57
C LYS A 252 -2.61 -16.16 -20.15
N MET A 253 -2.76 -14.97 -19.57
CA MET A 253 -1.64 -14.18 -19.03
C MET A 253 -1.01 -14.77 -17.76
N ARG A 254 -1.66 -15.70 -17.06
CA ARG A 254 -1.12 -16.38 -15.86
C ARG A 254 -0.55 -15.42 -14.81
N LEU A 255 -1.30 -14.35 -14.52
CA LEU A 255 -0.89 -13.32 -13.57
C LEU A 255 -0.78 -13.87 -12.13
N THR A 256 0.14 -13.29 -11.38
CA THR A 256 0.35 -13.46 -9.93
C THR A 256 0.10 -12.13 -9.22
N GLU A 257 -0.07 -12.15 -7.89
CA GLU A 257 -0.29 -10.93 -7.11
C GLU A 257 0.82 -9.88 -7.28
N ASN A 258 2.06 -10.28 -7.61
CA ASN A 258 3.21 -9.39 -7.80
C ASN A 258 3.50 -9.05 -9.29
N SER A 259 2.59 -9.37 -10.21
CA SER A 259 2.87 -9.20 -11.64
C SER A 259 3.03 -7.74 -12.05
N LEU A 260 4.09 -7.45 -12.81
CA LEU A 260 4.19 -6.21 -13.59
C LEU A 260 3.60 -6.46 -14.98
N VAL A 261 2.58 -5.69 -15.35
CA VAL A 261 1.81 -5.90 -16.59
C VAL A 261 1.91 -4.69 -17.50
N TRP A 262 2.14 -4.93 -18.79
CA TRP A 262 1.87 -3.93 -19.82
C TRP A 262 0.57 -4.28 -20.56
N ASP A 263 -0.35 -3.32 -20.65
CA ASP A 263 -1.51 -3.38 -21.53
C ASP A 263 -1.31 -2.39 -22.67
N ILE A 264 -0.93 -2.92 -23.85
CA ILE A 264 -0.60 -2.13 -25.03
C ILE A 264 -1.85 -1.94 -25.88
N GLY A 265 -2.31 -0.69 -26.01
CA GLY A 265 -3.58 -0.36 -26.67
C GLY A 265 -4.73 -0.36 -25.67
N GLY A 266 -4.58 0.40 -24.58
CA GLY A 266 -5.46 0.36 -23.41
C GLY A 266 -6.95 0.59 -23.71
N GLY A 267 -7.31 1.37 -24.72
CA GLY A 267 -8.70 1.53 -25.14
C GLY A 267 -9.58 2.11 -24.02
N SER A 268 -10.54 1.33 -23.49
CA SER A 268 -11.33 1.69 -22.31
C SER A 268 -10.60 1.49 -20.98
N GLY A 269 -9.46 0.80 -20.98
CA GLY A 269 -8.73 0.37 -19.78
C GLY A 269 -9.29 -0.90 -19.14
N SER A 270 -10.27 -1.56 -19.77
CA SER A 270 -10.94 -2.72 -19.18
C SER A 270 -10.01 -3.89 -18.85
N VAL A 271 -9.07 -4.24 -19.74
CA VAL A 271 -8.07 -5.28 -19.47
C VAL A 271 -7.10 -4.81 -18.38
N SER A 272 -6.59 -3.59 -18.48
CA SER A 272 -5.73 -2.97 -17.47
C SER A 272 -6.34 -3.03 -16.06
N VAL A 273 -7.62 -2.67 -15.91
CA VAL A 273 -8.33 -2.66 -14.63
C VAL A 273 -8.40 -4.06 -14.03
N GLU A 274 -8.83 -5.06 -14.81
CA GLU A 274 -8.92 -6.43 -14.30
C GLU A 274 -7.53 -7.02 -13.98
N CYS A 275 -6.50 -6.69 -14.76
CA CYS A 275 -5.12 -7.05 -14.45
C CYS A 275 -4.66 -6.43 -13.12
N ALA A 276 -5.01 -5.17 -12.87
CA ALA A 276 -4.65 -4.43 -11.67
C ALA A 276 -5.30 -5.02 -10.41
N LEU A 277 -6.55 -5.50 -10.54
CA LEU A 277 -7.29 -6.15 -9.46
C LEU A 277 -6.76 -7.55 -9.11
N LEU A 278 -6.13 -8.24 -10.07
CA LEU A 278 -5.43 -9.50 -9.85
C LEU A 278 -4.01 -9.30 -9.31
N ALA A 279 -3.23 -8.41 -9.92
CA ALA A 279 -1.84 -8.12 -9.56
C ALA A 279 -1.76 -7.13 -8.40
N ARG A 280 -2.41 -7.43 -7.28
CA ARG A 280 -2.65 -6.51 -6.14
C ARG A 280 -1.38 -5.85 -5.58
N LYS A 281 -0.29 -6.59 -5.51
CA LYS A 281 1.04 -6.13 -5.06
C LYS A 281 1.96 -5.73 -6.22
N GLY A 282 1.49 -5.93 -7.45
CA GLY A 282 2.17 -5.60 -8.68
C GLY A 282 1.76 -4.24 -9.24
N LYS A 283 2.11 -3.99 -10.49
CA LYS A 283 1.85 -2.71 -11.18
C LYS A 283 1.42 -2.94 -12.61
N VAL A 284 0.43 -2.20 -13.07
CA VAL A 284 -0.09 -2.28 -14.43
C VAL A 284 0.16 -0.96 -15.14
N PHE A 285 0.76 -1.01 -16.32
CA PHE A 285 0.93 0.14 -17.20
C PHE A 285 -0.06 -0.02 -18.35
N SER A 286 -0.99 0.93 -18.48
CA SER A 286 -1.94 1.02 -19.58
C SER A 286 -1.38 2.00 -20.62
N ILE A 287 -0.87 1.49 -21.74
CA ILE A 287 -0.25 2.29 -22.79
C ILE A 287 -1.32 2.65 -23.82
N GLU A 288 -1.54 3.94 -24.02
CA GLU A 288 -2.51 4.45 -24.99
C GLU A 288 -1.97 5.66 -25.74
N LYS A 289 -2.14 5.65 -27.07
CA LYS A 289 -1.66 6.69 -27.99
C LYS A 289 -2.68 7.79 -28.27
N ARG A 290 -3.96 7.53 -28.00
CA ARG A 290 -5.07 8.46 -28.23
C ARG A 290 -5.34 9.28 -26.97
N GLN A 291 -5.06 10.58 -27.04
CA GLN A 291 -5.16 11.47 -25.88
C GLN A 291 -6.59 11.51 -25.29
N GLU A 292 -7.61 11.38 -26.13
CA GLU A 292 -9.02 11.37 -25.74
C GLU A 292 -9.44 10.13 -24.92
N LEU A 293 -8.65 9.06 -24.94
CA LEU A 293 -8.91 7.83 -24.18
C LEU A 293 -8.28 7.86 -22.78
N ILE A 294 -7.25 8.68 -22.57
CA ILE A 294 -6.53 8.78 -21.29
C ILE A 294 -7.46 9.12 -20.12
N PRO A 295 -8.38 10.11 -20.22
CA PRO A 295 -9.32 10.39 -19.13
C PRO A 295 -10.27 9.22 -18.84
N ILE A 296 -10.66 8.45 -19.86
CA ILE A 296 -11.58 7.30 -19.72
C ILE A 296 -10.90 6.19 -18.93
N ILE A 297 -9.65 5.87 -19.26
CA ILE A 297 -8.86 4.85 -18.54
C ILE A 297 -8.68 5.26 -17.08
N LYS A 298 -8.32 6.52 -16.82
CA LYS A 298 -8.15 7.06 -15.46
C LYS A 298 -9.44 6.98 -14.64
N GLU A 299 -10.58 7.35 -15.23
CA GLU A 299 -11.86 7.32 -14.54
C GLU A 299 -12.34 5.89 -14.28
N ASN A 300 -12.11 4.95 -15.21
CA ASN A 300 -12.35 3.54 -14.95
C ASN A 300 -11.43 3.00 -13.84
N ALA A 301 -10.14 3.33 -13.86
CA ALA A 301 -9.21 2.92 -12.81
C ALA A 301 -9.67 3.41 -11.42
N ARG A 302 -10.13 4.67 -11.33
CA ARG A 302 -10.73 5.25 -10.12
C ARG A 302 -12.00 4.51 -9.70
N LYS A 303 -12.94 4.32 -10.62
CA LYS A 303 -14.23 3.65 -10.39
C LYS A 303 -14.06 2.25 -9.80
N PHE A 304 -13.11 1.48 -10.35
CA PHE A 304 -12.82 0.11 -9.92
C PHE A 304 -11.74 0.02 -8.84
N ARG A 305 -11.23 1.16 -8.34
CA ARG A 305 -10.21 1.21 -7.28
C ARG A 305 -8.93 0.44 -7.66
N ALA A 306 -8.56 0.53 -8.93
CA ALA A 306 -7.35 -0.06 -9.51
C ALA A 306 -6.18 0.92 -9.38
N TYR A 307 -5.75 1.23 -8.15
CA TYR A 307 -4.79 2.31 -7.90
C TYR A 307 -3.36 2.00 -8.37
N ASN A 308 -3.06 0.75 -8.74
CA ASN A 308 -1.76 0.25 -9.21
C ASN A 308 -1.70 0.25 -10.74
N LEU A 309 -2.74 0.81 -11.37
CA LEU A 309 -2.82 1.08 -12.79
C LEU A 309 -2.30 2.49 -13.06
N GLU A 310 -1.18 2.55 -13.76
CA GLU A 310 -0.59 3.78 -14.29
C GLU A 310 -0.95 3.93 -15.76
N VAL A 311 -1.52 5.08 -16.12
CA VAL A 311 -1.88 5.39 -17.51
C VAL A 311 -0.73 6.13 -18.19
N VAL A 312 -0.16 5.51 -19.22
CA VAL A 312 0.99 6.03 -19.96
C VAL A 312 0.51 6.51 -21.33
N PHE A 313 0.57 7.81 -21.54
CA PHE A 313 0.30 8.39 -22.85
C PHE A 313 1.53 8.26 -23.75
N GLY A 314 1.41 7.52 -24.84
CA GLY A 314 2.52 7.29 -25.76
C GLY A 314 2.23 6.23 -26.79
N THR A 315 3.15 6.07 -27.74
CA THR A 315 3.01 5.08 -28.83
C THR A 315 4.00 3.93 -28.63
N ALA A 316 3.51 2.70 -28.70
CA ALA A 316 4.35 1.52 -28.76
C ALA A 316 4.92 1.31 -30.19
N PRO A 317 6.17 0.83 -30.32
CA PRO A 317 7.06 0.34 -29.26
C PRO A 317 7.85 1.44 -28.52
N GLN A 318 7.85 2.69 -28.99
CA GLN A 318 8.78 3.74 -28.53
C GLN A 318 8.73 3.94 -27.01
N ILE A 319 7.51 4.10 -26.47
CA ILE A 319 7.30 4.37 -25.04
C ILE A 319 7.66 3.19 -24.12
N LEU A 320 7.74 1.97 -24.66
CA LEU A 320 8.02 0.77 -23.87
C LEU A 320 9.46 0.77 -23.32
N LYS A 321 10.38 1.51 -23.95
CA LYS A 321 11.78 1.65 -23.51
C LYS A 321 11.92 2.37 -22.19
N GLU A 322 10.94 3.19 -21.83
CA GLU A 322 10.92 3.98 -20.59
C GLU A 322 10.28 3.21 -19.43
N LEU A 323 9.64 2.07 -19.71
CA LEU A 323 8.91 1.30 -18.72
C LEU A 323 9.76 0.19 -18.08
N PRO A 324 9.51 -0.13 -16.80
CA PRO A 324 10.16 -1.25 -16.13
C PRO A 324 9.83 -2.59 -16.82
N ASP A 325 10.73 -3.56 -16.67
CA ASP A 325 10.59 -4.88 -17.29
C ASP A 325 9.30 -5.60 -16.84
N PRO A 326 8.41 -5.96 -17.79
CA PRO A 326 7.15 -6.61 -17.48
C PRO A 326 7.34 -8.09 -17.20
N THR A 327 6.44 -8.64 -16.39
CA THR A 327 6.26 -10.09 -16.24
C THR A 327 5.20 -10.66 -17.19
N ALA A 328 4.26 -9.83 -17.62
CA ALA A 328 3.22 -10.21 -18.58
C ALA A 328 2.88 -9.02 -19.49
N VAL A 329 2.58 -9.29 -20.75
CA VAL A 329 2.16 -8.28 -21.72
C VAL A 329 0.84 -8.69 -22.36
N PHE A 330 -0.11 -7.76 -22.39
CA PHE A 330 -1.30 -7.82 -23.22
C PHE A 330 -1.16 -6.86 -24.41
N ILE A 331 -1.57 -7.30 -25.61
CA ILE A 331 -1.56 -6.47 -26.82
C ILE A 331 -2.97 -6.45 -27.44
N GLY A 332 -3.59 -5.27 -27.44
CA GLY A 332 -4.85 -4.99 -28.12
C GLY A 332 -4.64 -4.62 -29.59
N GLY A 333 -4.91 -5.54 -30.51
CA GLY A 333 -4.94 -5.31 -31.95
C GLY A 333 -3.58 -5.13 -32.64
N GLY A 334 -2.54 -4.65 -31.95
CA GLY A 334 -1.14 -4.56 -32.40
C GLY A 334 -0.85 -3.52 -33.49
N GLY A 335 -1.84 -3.26 -34.36
CA GLY A 335 -1.70 -2.39 -35.52
C GLY A 335 -0.61 -2.85 -36.47
N GLU A 336 -0.13 -1.91 -37.29
CA GLU A 336 0.91 -2.20 -38.28
C GLU A 336 2.28 -2.52 -37.65
N LYS A 337 2.53 -2.01 -36.44
CA LYS A 337 3.81 -2.15 -35.71
C LYS A 337 3.89 -3.39 -34.83
N ILE A 338 3.00 -4.37 -35.01
CA ILE A 338 2.94 -5.56 -34.14
C ILE A 338 4.27 -6.32 -34.05
N GLU A 339 5.04 -6.42 -35.14
CA GLU A 339 6.34 -7.09 -35.14
C GLU A 339 7.36 -6.34 -34.28
N GLU A 340 7.43 -5.02 -34.40
CA GLU A 340 8.32 -4.18 -33.58
C GLU A 340 7.94 -4.24 -32.10
N ILE A 341 6.64 -4.24 -31.80
CA ILE A 341 6.14 -4.38 -30.42
C ILE A 341 6.54 -5.75 -29.85
N LEU A 342 6.31 -6.83 -30.59
CA LEU A 342 6.70 -8.17 -30.16
C LEU A 342 8.22 -8.28 -29.98
N GLN A 343 9.01 -7.70 -30.89
CA GLN A 343 10.47 -7.65 -30.79
C GLN A 343 10.94 -6.94 -29.51
N GLU A 344 10.31 -5.83 -29.15
CA GLU A 344 10.62 -5.07 -27.94
C GLU A 344 10.21 -5.85 -26.67
N CYS A 345 9.06 -6.52 -26.68
CA CYS A 345 8.60 -7.35 -25.56
C CYS A 345 9.52 -8.56 -25.33
N LEU A 346 9.88 -9.29 -26.39
CA LEU A 346 10.74 -10.47 -26.30
C LEU A 346 12.16 -10.15 -25.79
N GLY A 347 12.59 -8.88 -25.85
CA GLY A 347 13.86 -8.43 -25.29
C GLY A 347 13.87 -8.25 -23.77
N ARG A 348 12.73 -8.42 -23.08
CA ARG A 348 12.57 -8.12 -21.66
C ARG A 348 12.92 -9.31 -20.77
N LYS A 349 13.71 -9.07 -19.72
CA LYS A 349 14.33 -10.15 -18.93
C LYS A 349 13.33 -10.90 -18.05
N SER A 350 12.35 -10.17 -17.51
CA SER A 350 11.37 -10.72 -16.57
C SER A 350 10.12 -11.29 -17.24
N LEU A 351 10.05 -11.26 -18.57
CA LEU A 351 8.84 -11.60 -19.31
C LEU A 351 8.52 -13.09 -19.22
N ARG A 352 7.29 -13.42 -18.82
CA ARG A 352 6.77 -14.79 -18.71
C ARG A 352 5.65 -15.11 -19.69
N SER A 353 4.90 -14.10 -20.14
CA SER A 353 3.80 -14.31 -21.08
C SER A 353 3.50 -13.10 -21.95
N ILE A 354 3.13 -13.36 -23.21
CA ILE A 354 2.52 -12.39 -24.12
C ILE A 354 1.14 -12.94 -24.52
N VAL A 355 0.09 -12.13 -24.37
CA VAL A 355 -1.24 -12.44 -24.90
C VAL A 355 -1.67 -11.31 -25.82
N ALA A 356 -2.04 -11.63 -27.06
CA ALA A 356 -2.45 -10.65 -28.05
C ALA A 356 -3.83 -11.01 -28.61
N THR A 357 -4.67 -10.00 -28.83
CA THR A 357 -6.01 -10.16 -29.40
C THR A 357 -6.13 -9.43 -30.72
N PHE A 358 -6.68 -10.09 -31.74
CA PHE A 358 -6.77 -9.56 -33.10
C PHE A 358 -8.17 -9.74 -33.69
N VAL A 359 -8.80 -8.62 -34.05
CA VAL A 359 -10.03 -8.61 -34.87
C VAL A 359 -9.67 -8.61 -36.36
N VAL A 360 -8.52 -8.04 -36.73
CA VAL A 360 -8.05 -7.96 -38.12
C VAL A 360 -7.15 -9.17 -38.43
N PRO A 361 -7.54 -10.08 -39.34
CA PRO A 361 -6.78 -11.30 -39.62
C PRO A 361 -5.35 -11.06 -40.09
N SER A 362 -5.11 -10.01 -40.88
CA SER A 362 -3.75 -9.69 -41.38
C SER A 362 -2.77 -9.35 -40.25
N HIS A 363 -3.22 -8.66 -39.19
CA HIS A 363 -2.38 -8.38 -38.02
C HIS A 363 -2.05 -9.66 -37.23
N PHE A 364 -3.04 -10.55 -37.08
CA PHE A 364 -2.83 -11.86 -36.47
C PHE A 364 -1.78 -12.69 -37.23
N ILE A 365 -1.93 -12.81 -38.56
CA ILE A 365 -1.00 -13.58 -39.39
C ILE A 365 0.41 -13.01 -39.27
N ARG A 366 0.55 -11.68 -39.29
CA ARG A 366 1.84 -11.00 -39.10
C ARG A 366 2.48 -11.35 -37.76
N ALA A 367 1.73 -11.23 -36.66
CA ALA A 367 2.19 -11.58 -35.32
C ALA A 367 2.63 -13.04 -35.20
N LYS A 368 1.81 -13.98 -35.70
CA LYS A 368 2.09 -15.41 -35.68
C LYS A 368 3.38 -15.72 -36.45
N ASN A 369 3.48 -15.24 -37.68
CA ASN A 369 4.64 -15.50 -38.54
C ASN A 369 5.93 -14.94 -37.93
N PHE A 370 5.88 -13.74 -37.35
CA PHE A 370 7.02 -13.15 -36.66
C PHE A 370 7.51 -14.03 -35.49
N LEU A 371 6.59 -14.52 -34.66
CA LEU A 371 6.94 -15.41 -33.54
C LEU A 371 7.51 -16.74 -34.02
N GLU A 372 6.94 -17.34 -35.06
CA GLU A 372 7.44 -18.58 -35.65
C GLU A 372 8.84 -18.42 -36.26
N GLN A 373 9.11 -17.28 -36.92
CA GLN A 373 10.45 -16.95 -37.43
C GLN A 373 11.50 -16.80 -36.30
N LYS A 374 11.05 -16.40 -35.11
CA LYS A 374 11.88 -16.35 -33.88
C LYS A 374 11.93 -17.69 -33.13
N ASN A 375 11.44 -18.78 -33.74
CA ASN A 375 11.37 -20.13 -33.18
C ASN A 375 10.46 -20.28 -31.95
N PHE A 376 9.53 -19.35 -31.74
CA PHE A 376 8.48 -19.50 -30.75
C PHE A 376 7.27 -20.24 -31.33
N LYS A 377 6.56 -20.98 -30.48
CA LYS A 377 5.33 -21.69 -30.83
C LYS A 377 4.16 -21.13 -30.02
N PRO A 378 3.51 -20.05 -30.49
CA PRO A 378 2.38 -19.50 -29.78
C PRO A 378 1.16 -20.42 -29.89
N GLU A 379 0.37 -20.48 -28.83
CA GLU A 379 -0.99 -21.04 -28.89
C GLU A 379 -1.89 -20.03 -29.61
N VAL A 380 -2.77 -20.53 -30.49
CA VAL A 380 -3.75 -19.72 -31.20
C VAL A 380 -5.14 -20.28 -30.96
N ILE A 381 -6.05 -19.42 -30.55
CA ILE A 381 -7.47 -19.72 -30.37
C ILE A 381 -8.29 -18.73 -31.19
N PHE A 382 -9.29 -19.22 -31.90
CA PHE A 382 -10.33 -18.38 -32.49
C PHE A 382 -11.57 -18.44 -31.61
N LEU A 383 -12.12 -17.27 -31.26
CA LEU A 383 -13.34 -17.15 -30.48
C LEU A 383 -14.37 -16.35 -31.26
N ASP A 384 -15.57 -16.89 -31.37
CA ASP A 384 -16.75 -16.17 -31.84
C ASP A 384 -17.80 -16.18 -30.72
N ILE A 385 -18.18 -14.99 -30.28
CA ILE A 385 -19.19 -14.81 -29.23
C ILE A 385 -20.52 -14.55 -29.90
N LEU A 386 -21.42 -15.52 -29.77
CA LEU A 386 -22.78 -15.44 -30.28
C LEU A 386 -23.73 -14.98 -29.16
N SER A 387 -24.67 -14.09 -29.49
CA SER A 387 -25.80 -13.79 -28.61
C SER A 387 -27.10 -14.16 -29.28
N LEU A 388 -28.01 -14.73 -28.49
CA LEU A 388 -29.38 -14.93 -28.90
C LEU A 388 -30.09 -13.57 -28.96
N LYS A 389 -30.70 -13.26 -30.11
CA LYS A 389 -31.54 -12.08 -30.29
C LYS A 389 -32.87 -12.46 -30.89
N SER A 390 -33.94 -11.92 -30.33
CA SER A 390 -35.26 -11.96 -30.92
C SER A 390 -35.30 -11.00 -32.11
N PHE A 391 -35.83 -11.46 -33.24
CA PHE A 391 -36.05 -10.62 -34.42
C PHE A 391 -37.53 -10.60 -34.86
N ALA A 392 -38.36 -11.46 -34.27
CA ALA A 392 -39.81 -11.42 -34.33
C ALA A 392 -40.38 -12.09 -33.06
N GLU A 393 -41.70 -11.97 -32.86
CA GLU A 393 -42.39 -12.62 -31.75
C GLU A 393 -42.16 -14.14 -31.80
N ASN A 394 -41.61 -14.71 -30.71
CA ASN A 394 -41.23 -16.12 -30.59
C ASN A 394 -40.17 -16.64 -31.59
N LEU A 395 -39.42 -15.77 -32.26
CA LEU A 395 -38.32 -16.17 -33.15
C LEU A 395 -37.00 -15.55 -32.71
N GLU A 396 -36.04 -16.42 -32.41
CA GLU A 396 -34.70 -16.05 -31.96
C GLU A 396 -33.64 -16.59 -32.92
N LYS A 397 -32.55 -15.85 -33.07
CA LYS A 397 -31.36 -16.32 -33.80
C LYS A 397 -30.10 -15.93 -33.07
N PHE A 398 -29.05 -16.73 -33.25
CA PHE A 398 -27.71 -16.32 -32.86
C PHE A 398 -27.19 -15.26 -33.82
N GLU A 399 -26.69 -14.16 -33.27
CA GLU A 399 -25.92 -13.16 -33.99
C GLU A 399 -24.53 -13.06 -33.36
N SER A 400 -23.48 -13.06 -34.20
CA SER A 400 -22.12 -12.80 -33.74
C SER A 400 -22.02 -11.38 -33.20
N LYS A 401 -21.58 -11.27 -31.94
CA LYS A 401 -21.24 -10.01 -31.29
C LYS A 401 -19.81 -9.59 -31.62
N THR A 402 -18.90 -10.54 -31.70
CA THR A 402 -17.48 -10.31 -31.93
C THR A 402 -16.78 -11.63 -32.24
N ALA A 403 -15.92 -11.61 -33.25
CA ALA A 403 -14.97 -12.66 -33.56
C ALA A 403 -13.53 -12.15 -33.35
N VAL A 404 -12.69 -12.93 -32.68
CA VAL A 404 -11.30 -12.54 -32.36
C VAL A 404 -10.36 -13.74 -32.40
N PHE A 405 -9.13 -13.51 -32.86
CA PHE A 405 -8.03 -14.43 -32.62
C PHE A 405 -7.31 -14.03 -31.33
N ILE A 406 -7.10 -15.00 -30.43
CA ILE A 406 -6.22 -14.87 -29.28
C ILE A 406 -4.94 -15.64 -29.57
N LEU A 407 -3.83 -14.93 -29.53
CA LEU A 407 -2.49 -15.50 -29.59
C LEU A 407 -1.89 -15.46 -28.19
N SER A 408 -1.43 -16.60 -27.67
CA SER A 408 -0.79 -16.69 -26.36
C SER A 408 0.60 -17.31 -26.47
N LEU A 409 1.59 -16.69 -25.86
CA LEU A 409 2.96 -17.19 -25.77
C LEU A 409 3.39 -17.20 -24.30
N TRP A 410 3.96 -18.32 -23.85
CA TRP A 410 4.57 -18.44 -22.52
C TRP A 410 6.07 -18.65 -22.68
N ILE A 411 6.85 -17.90 -21.93
CA ILE A 411 8.31 -17.95 -21.91
C ILE A 411 8.69 -18.75 -20.67
N THR A 412 9.33 -19.89 -20.89
CA THR A 412 9.82 -20.82 -19.86
C THR A 412 11.23 -20.47 -19.42
#